data_AF-A0A2D9ZXJ0-F1
#
_entry.id   AF-A0A2D9ZXJ0-F1
#
_cell.length_a   1.000
_cell.length_b   1.000
_cell.length_c   1.000
_cell.angle_alpha   90.00
_cell.angle_beta   90.00
_cell.angle_gamma   90.00
#
_symmetry.space_group_name_H-M   'P 1'
#
loop_
_entity.id
_entity.type
_entity.pdbx_description
1 polymer ?
#
loop_
_entity_poly.entity_id
_entity_poly.type
_entity_poly.pdbx_seq_one_letter_code
_entity_poly.pdbx_strand_id
1 'polypeptide(L)'
;MRGLIILIFSMPIQVFAWNLFGPDNYDDCVLEKLKGESNTREIRYYAQKSCDRDFPQVKEITNYSVKIDPWSWSVKNGELYFTFAQPSEYVVTSVKVHLMKKACDAKYANLSEAGADYYLVDVNIVGGSESGKTRVRVPDGGFHCASVEKIHGTNRY
;
A
#
# COMPACT_ATOMS: atom_id res chain seq x y z
N MET A 1 39.12 -41.71 -39.29
CA MET A 1 38.98 -40.26 -39.00
C MET A 1 37.60 -40.02 -38.43
N ARG A 2 37.54 -39.33 -37.26
CA ARG A 2 36.41 -38.61 -36.63
C ARG A 2 36.37 -38.91 -35.13
N GLY A 3 37.24 -38.23 -34.39
CA GLY A 3 37.09 -38.05 -32.95
C GLY A 3 36.08 -36.93 -32.71
N LEU A 4 34.98 -37.26 -32.02
CA LEU A 4 33.96 -36.32 -31.59
C LEU A 4 34.49 -35.59 -30.34
N ILE A 5 34.91 -34.33 -30.50
CA ILE A 5 35.29 -33.47 -29.37
C ILE A 5 33.99 -32.90 -28.77
N ILE A 6 33.58 -33.42 -27.62
CA ILE A 6 32.49 -32.84 -26.81
C ILE A 6 33.11 -31.74 -25.94
N LEU A 7 32.94 -30.49 -26.37
CA LEU A 7 33.24 -29.30 -25.56
C LEU A 7 32.15 -29.16 -24.50
N ILE A 8 32.46 -29.60 -23.27
CA ILE A 8 31.64 -29.30 -22.09
C ILE A 8 31.86 -27.83 -21.76
N PHE A 9 30.92 -26.99 -22.20
CA PHE A 9 30.88 -25.58 -21.88
C PHE A 9 30.51 -25.43 -20.39
N SER A 10 31.53 -25.33 -19.52
CA SER A 10 31.34 -24.97 -18.12
C SER A 10 31.02 -23.48 -18.04
N MET A 11 29.77 -23.11 -18.30
CA MET A 11 29.29 -21.79 -17.86
C MET A 11 29.28 -21.80 -16.33
N PRO A 12 29.92 -20.82 -15.66
CA PRO A 12 29.70 -20.63 -14.24
C PRO A 12 28.22 -20.24 -14.09
N ILE A 13 27.38 -21.20 -13.73
CA ILE A 13 26.08 -20.92 -13.17
C ILE A 13 26.39 -20.19 -11.88
N GLN A 14 26.31 -18.86 -11.90
CA GLN A 14 26.28 -18.04 -10.71
C GLN A 14 24.97 -18.37 -10.01
N VAL A 15 24.98 -19.44 -9.22
CA VAL A 15 23.92 -19.74 -8.26
C VAL A 15 24.00 -18.60 -7.25
N PHE A 16 23.11 -17.61 -7.38
CA PHE A 16 22.90 -16.61 -6.35
C PHE A 16 22.40 -17.35 -5.11
N ALA A 17 23.35 -17.72 -4.23
CA ALA A 17 23.10 -18.34 -2.94
C ALA A 17 22.55 -17.29 -1.95
N TRP A 18 21.41 -16.68 -2.26
CA TRP A 18 20.74 -15.71 -1.38
C TRP A 18 19.78 -16.37 -0.36
N ASN A 19 19.72 -17.71 -0.28
CA ASN A 19 18.76 -18.43 0.57
C ASN A 19 19.40 -19.44 1.55
N LEU A 20 20.64 -19.26 2.03
CA LEU A 20 21.23 -20.27 2.94
C LEU A 20 21.05 -20.00 4.45
N PHE A 21 20.83 -18.77 4.92
CA PHE A 21 20.72 -18.46 6.36
C PHE A 21 19.92 -17.17 6.66
N GLY A 22 18.71 -17.03 6.15
CA GLY A 22 17.83 -15.91 6.47
C GLY A 22 16.37 -16.34 6.60
N PRO A 23 15.52 -15.51 7.21
CA PRO A 23 14.08 -15.79 7.28
C PRO A 23 13.47 -15.83 5.88
N ASP A 24 12.53 -16.75 5.64
CA ASP A 24 11.87 -16.90 4.34
C ASP A 24 10.65 -15.96 4.16
N ASN A 25 10.10 -15.45 5.27
CA ASN A 25 8.96 -14.55 5.30
C ASN A 25 8.97 -13.66 6.56
N TYR A 26 8.01 -12.73 6.63
CA TYR A 26 7.89 -11.77 7.74
C TYR A 26 7.74 -12.45 9.10
N ASP A 27 6.91 -13.49 9.20
CA ASP A 27 6.65 -14.17 10.46
C ASP A 27 7.91 -14.89 10.95
N ASP A 28 8.65 -15.54 10.04
CA ASP A 28 9.94 -16.16 10.36
C ASP A 28 10.95 -15.13 10.84
N CYS A 29 11.00 -13.96 10.20
CA CYS A 29 11.86 -12.86 10.65
C CYS A 29 11.50 -12.41 12.07
N VAL A 30 10.21 -12.19 12.36
CA VAL A 30 9.75 -11.75 13.68
C VAL A 30 10.05 -12.82 14.74
N LEU A 31 9.83 -14.10 14.42
CA LEU A 31 10.13 -15.21 15.31
C LEU A 31 11.63 -15.32 15.61
N GLU A 32 12.49 -15.11 14.62
CA GLU A 32 13.94 -15.10 14.80
C GLU A 32 14.37 -13.96 15.74
N LYS A 33 13.81 -12.76 15.58
CA LYS A 33 14.10 -11.59 16.43
C LYS A 33 13.56 -11.72 17.87
N LEU A 34 12.51 -12.51 18.07
CA LEU A 34 11.93 -12.79 19.39
C LEU A 34 12.61 -13.96 20.11
N LYS A 35 13.49 -14.70 19.44
CA LYS A 35 14.10 -15.91 19.98
C LYS A 35 15.00 -15.59 21.17
N GLY A 36 14.63 -16.09 22.35
CA GLY A 36 15.37 -15.89 23.59
C GLY A 36 15.04 -14.59 24.34
N GLU A 37 14.13 -13.78 23.80
CA GLU A 37 13.68 -12.53 24.42
C GLU A 37 12.37 -12.71 25.20
N SER A 38 12.14 -11.81 26.15
CA SER A 38 10.86 -11.79 26.87
C SER A 38 9.72 -11.32 25.96
N ASN A 39 8.56 -11.98 26.01
CA ASN A 39 7.41 -11.65 25.16
C ASN A 39 6.64 -10.42 25.67
N THR A 40 7.34 -9.29 25.76
CA THR A 40 6.75 -7.99 26.10
C THR A 40 6.24 -7.30 24.85
N ARG A 41 5.36 -6.31 25.04
CA ARG A 41 4.77 -5.53 23.95
C ARG A 41 5.85 -4.74 23.20
N GLU A 42 6.81 -4.21 23.93
CA GLU A 42 7.90 -3.36 23.44
C GLU A 42 8.85 -4.17 22.55
N ILE A 43 9.27 -5.35 23.01
CA ILE A 43 10.17 -6.22 22.24
C ILE A 43 9.48 -6.70 20.96
N ARG A 44 8.19 -7.08 21.04
CA ARG A 44 7.39 -7.44 19.86
C ARG A 44 7.31 -6.32 18.84
N TYR A 45 7.13 -5.08 19.30
CA TYR A 45 7.11 -3.92 18.43
C TYR A 45 8.45 -3.72 17.69
N TYR A 46 9.58 -3.81 18.39
CA TYR A 46 10.90 -3.66 17.76
C TYR A 46 11.23 -4.81 16.80
N ALA A 47 10.89 -6.04 17.15
CA ALA A 47 11.05 -7.20 16.27
C ALA A 47 10.27 -7.01 14.95
N GLN A 48 8.98 -6.68 15.04
CA GLN A 48 8.12 -6.39 13.90
C GLN A 48 8.67 -5.26 13.04
N LYS A 49 9.06 -4.14 13.67
CA LYS A 49 9.63 -2.99 12.96
C LYS A 49 10.92 -3.33 12.23
N SER A 50 11.78 -4.18 12.79
CA SER A 50 13.02 -4.59 12.13
C SER A 50 12.80 -5.45 10.88
N CYS A 51 11.68 -6.18 10.84
CA CYS A 51 11.31 -7.08 9.75
C CYS A 51 10.51 -6.37 8.65
N ASP A 52 9.87 -5.23 8.95
CA ASP A 52 9.12 -4.44 7.96
C ASP A 52 10.03 -3.94 6.80
N ARG A 53 11.33 -3.74 7.06
CA ARG A 53 12.31 -3.37 6.03
C ARG A 53 12.54 -4.47 5.00
N ASP A 54 12.73 -5.69 5.49
CA ASP A 54 13.12 -6.84 4.67
C ASP A 54 11.89 -7.53 4.06
N PHE A 55 10.73 -7.41 4.72
CA PHE A 55 9.44 -7.93 4.26
C PHE A 55 8.35 -6.84 4.34
N PRO A 56 8.28 -5.92 3.38
CA PRO A 56 7.33 -4.81 3.39
C PRO A 56 5.88 -5.30 3.46
N GLN A 57 5.23 -5.08 4.61
CA GLN A 57 3.82 -5.42 4.81
C GLN A 57 2.95 -4.20 4.49
N VAL A 58 1.96 -4.37 3.61
CA VAL A 58 0.92 -3.34 3.38
C VAL A 58 0.02 -3.31 4.59
N LYS A 59 0.01 -2.18 5.30
CA LYS A 59 -0.77 -1.96 6.53
C LYS A 59 -1.61 -0.70 6.39
N GLU A 60 -2.73 -0.64 7.11
CA GLU A 60 -3.49 0.61 7.26
C GLU A 60 -2.66 1.60 8.08
N ILE A 61 -2.42 2.79 7.54
CA ILE A 61 -1.72 3.88 8.22
C ILE A 61 -2.73 4.57 9.14
N THR A 62 -2.79 4.11 10.39
CA THR A 62 -3.72 4.64 11.42
C THR A 62 -3.12 5.76 12.27
N ASN A 63 -1.87 6.16 11.99
CA ASN A 63 -1.22 7.21 12.74
C ASN A 63 -1.88 8.56 12.41
N TYR A 64 -2.60 9.13 13.38
CA TYR A 64 -3.28 10.43 13.25
C TYR A 64 -2.35 11.58 12.84
N SER A 65 -1.04 11.43 13.03
CA SER A 65 -0.02 12.39 12.62
C SER A 65 0.33 12.32 11.13
N VAL A 66 0.05 11.19 10.45
CA VAL A 66 0.32 11.00 9.02
C VAL A 66 -0.91 11.42 8.24
N LYS A 67 -0.91 12.67 7.77
CA LYS A 67 -1.92 13.19 6.85
C LYS A 67 -1.34 13.22 5.44
N ILE A 68 -2.07 12.68 4.47
CA ILE A 68 -1.76 12.91 3.06
C ILE A 68 -2.31 14.28 2.67
N ASP A 69 -1.55 15.33 2.95
CA ASP A 69 -1.91 16.71 2.67
C ASP A 69 -0.68 17.46 2.13
N PRO A 70 -0.78 18.20 1.00
CA PRO A 70 -1.95 18.41 0.16
C PRO A 70 -2.37 17.16 -0.63
N TRP A 71 -3.67 17.04 -0.90
CA TRP A 71 -4.22 16.08 -1.86
C TRP A 71 -5.28 16.72 -2.75
N SER A 72 -5.48 16.15 -3.93
CA SER A 72 -6.48 16.60 -4.90
C SER A 72 -7.08 15.41 -5.64
N TRP A 73 -8.27 15.61 -6.18
CA TRP A 73 -8.97 14.59 -6.94
C TRP A 73 -9.68 15.21 -8.15
N SER A 74 -9.88 14.41 -9.19
CA SER A 74 -10.76 14.77 -10.31
C SER A 74 -11.31 13.51 -10.97
N VAL A 75 -12.46 13.62 -11.63
CA VAL A 75 -13.02 12.52 -12.42
C VAL A 75 -13.06 12.94 -13.88
N LYS A 76 -12.43 12.15 -14.75
CA LYS A 76 -12.42 12.37 -16.21
C LYS A 76 -12.68 11.05 -16.91
N ASN A 77 -13.63 11.02 -17.84
CA ASN A 77 -13.95 9.84 -18.66
C ASN A 77 -14.21 8.56 -17.83
N GLY A 78 -14.85 8.68 -16.66
CA GLY A 78 -15.13 7.54 -15.77
C GLY A 78 -13.90 7.02 -15.00
N GLU A 79 -12.79 7.72 -15.03
CA GLU A 79 -11.63 7.46 -14.17
C GLU A 79 -11.54 8.52 -13.08
N LEU A 80 -11.42 8.09 -11.83
CA LEU A 80 -11.02 8.91 -10.70
C LEU A 80 -9.50 9.03 -10.72
N TYR A 81 -9.01 10.25 -10.73
CA TYR A 81 -7.60 10.62 -10.58
C TYR A 81 -7.42 11.19 -9.18
N PHE A 82 -6.43 10.66 -8.46
CA PHE A 82 -6.09 11.10 -7.11
C PHE A 82 -4.61 11.43 -7.06
N THR A 83 -4.27 12.58 -6.47
CA THR A 83 -2.89 13.07 -6.35
C THR A 83 -2.65 13.54 -4.92
N PHE A 84 -1.48 13.28 -4.37
CA PHE A 84 -1.14 13.64 -2.99
C PHE A 84 0.37 13.75 -2.81
N ALA A 85 0.81 14.46 -1.78
CA ALA A 85 2.22 14.46 -1.37
C ALA A 85 2.55 13.16 -0.60
N GLN A 86 3.59 12.43 -1.03
CA GLN A 86 3.99 11.20 -0.33
C GLN A 86 4.56 11.54 1.07
N PRO A 87 4.06 10.88 2.14
CA PRO A 87 4.66 11.02 3.46
C PRO A 87 6.10 10.51 3.48
N SER A 88 6.94 11.07 4.35
CA SER A 88 8.37 10.71 4.44
C SER A 88 8.60 9.32 5.02
N GLU A 89 7.74 8.88 5.93
CA GLU A 89 7.86 7.63 6.69
C GLU A 89 7.23 6.42 5.98
N TYR A 90 6.34 6.63 5.01
CA TYR A 90 5.58 5.55 4.38
C TYR A 90 5.67 5.62 2.86
N VAL A 91 5.49 4.47 2.22
CA VAL A 91 5.22 4.36 0.79
C VAL A 91 3.74 4.02 0.67
N VAL A 92 2.92 5.00 0.29
CA VAL A 92 1.48 4.78 0.11
C VAL A 92 1.24 3.89 -1.11
N THR A 93 0.45 2.82 -0.92
CA THR A 93 0.12 1.82 -1.94
C THR A 93 -1.36 1.85 -2.34
N SER A 94 -2.24 2.31 -1.45
CA SER A 94 -3.63 2.59 -1.82
C SER A 94 -4.27 3.63 -0.92
N VAL A 95 -5.25 4.35 -1.47
CA VAL A 95 -6.06 5.31 -0.74
C VAL A 95 -7.52 4.97 -0.96
N LYS A 96 -8.27 4.78 0.14
CA LYS A 96 -9.72 4.63 0.11
C LYS A 96 -10.35 6.01 0.17
N VAL A 97 -11.00 6.40 -0.91
CA VAL A 97 -11.64 7.69 -1.07
C VAL A 97 -13.15 7.49 -0.98
N HIS A 98 -13.77 8.29 -0.13
CA HIS A 98 -15.22 8.43 -0.07
C HIS A 98 -15.63 9.57 -0.99
N LEU A 99 -16.38 9.24 -2.05
CA LEU A 99 -16.97 10.20 -2.99
C LEU A 99 -18.45 10.41 -2.67
N MET A 100 -18.91 11.66 -2.80
CA MET A 100 -20.27 12.11 -2.48
C MET A 100 -20.88 12.87 -3.67
N LYS A 101 -22.19 12.73 -3.92
CA LYS A 101 -22.89 13.56 -4.92
C LYS A 101 -23.28 14.90 -4.33
N LYS A 102 -23.36 15.04 -3.01
CA LYS A 102 -23.54 16.35 -2.39
C LYS A 102 -22.19 17.05 -2.17
N ALA A 103 -22.25 18.36 -1.98
CA ALA A 103 -21.11 19.16 -1.53
C ALA A 103 -20.67 18.73 -0.10
N CYS A 104 -19.40 18.96 0.25
CA CYS A 104 -18.82 18.46 1.51
C CYS A 104 -19.57 18.93 2.77
N ASP A 105 -20.17 20.11 2.74
CA ASP A 105 -20.88 20.71 3.87
C ASP A 105 -22.41 20.49 3.82
N ALA A 106 -22.88 19.66 2.89
CA ALA A 106 -24.30 19.43 2.73
C ALA A 106 -24.89 18.64 3.89
N LYS A 107 -26.08 19.07 4.33
CA LYS A 107 -26.85 18.34 5.35
C LYS A 107 -27.67 17.24 4.70
N TYR A 108 -27.78 16.11 5.39
CA TYR A 108 -28.69 15.02 5.05
C TYR A 108 -29.92 15.08 5.95
N ALA A 109 -31.09 14.81 5.38
CA ALA A 109 -32.32 14.75 6.13
C ALA A 109 -32.39 13.49 7.03
N ASN A 110 -31.72 12.40 6.63
CA ASN A 110 -31.66 11.15 7.37
C ASN A 110 -30.47 10.26 6.94
N LEU A 111 -30.25 9.15 7.66
CA LEU A 111 -29.18 8.19 7.40
C LEU A 111 -29.33 7.43 6.07
N SER A 112 -30.57 7.20 5.62
CA SER A 112 -30.83 6.53 4.34
C SER A 112 -30.34 7.37 3.17
N GLU A 113 -30.61 8.68 3.22
CA GLU A 113 -30.12 9.64 2.23
C GLU A 113 -28.59 9.76 2.26
N ALA A 114 -27.99 9.81 3.45
CA ALA A 114 -26.54 9.81 3.60
C ALA A 114 -25.89 8.55 2.99
N GLY A 115 -26.48 7.38 3.23
CA GLY A 115 -26.02 6.11 2.65
C GLY A 115 -26.18 6.03 1.13
N ALA A 116 -27.20 6.67 0.57
CA ALA A 116 -27.42 6.73 -0.88
C ALA A 116 -26.45 7.69 -1.61
N ASP A 117 -25.82 8.60 -0.87
CA ASP A 117 -24.81 9.52 -1.39
C ASP A 117 -23.37 8.97 -1.28
N TYR A 118 -23.22 7.79 -0.68
CA TYR A 118 -21.93 7.27 -0.23
C TYR A 118 -21.30 6.30 -1.25
N TYR A 119 -20.13 6.67 -1.79
CA TYR A 119 -19.38 5.84 -2.74
C TYR A 119 -17.94 5.63 -2.27
N LEU A 120 -17.61 4.41 -1.85
CA LEU A 120 -16.23 4.05 -1.53
C LEU A 120 -15.50 3.53 -2.74
N VAL A 121 -14.31 4.08 -2.95
CA VAL A 121 -13.45 3.72 -4.05
C VAL A 121 -12.01 3.54 -3.55
N ASP A 122 -11.42 2.40 -3.84
CA ASP A 122 -10.01 2.14 -3.61
C ASP A 122 -9.19 2.59 -4.83
N VAL A 123 -8.29 3.55 -4.60
CA VAL A 123 -7.33 4.03 -5.60
C VAL A 123 -5.99 3.36 -5.34
N ASN A 124 -5.57 2.47 -6.23
CA ASN A 124 -4.26 1.84 -6.16
C ASN A 124 -3.18 2.82 -6.62
N ILE A 125 -2.11 2.90 -5.83
CA ILE A 125 -0.95 3.74 -6.09
C ILE A 125 0.22 2.81 -6.43
N VAL A 126 0.88 3.06 -7.55
CA VAL A 126 2.15 2.38 -7.84
C VAL A 126 3.16 2.85 -6.82
N GLY A 127 3.80 1.92 -6.11
CA GLY A 127 4.69 2.22 -4.98
C GLY A 127 5.68 3.35 -5.29
N GLY A 128 5.62 4.41 -4.49
CA GLY A 128 6.46 5.60 -4.64
C GLY A 128 5.90 6.70 -5.55
N SER A 129 4.79 6.48 -6.26
CA SER A 129 4.11 7.51 -7.04
C SER A 129 3.28 8.45 -6.14
N GLU A 130 3.17 9.71 -6.54
CA GLU A 130 2.32 10.73 -5.89
C GLU A 130 0.90 10.79 -6.50
N SER A 131 0.56 9.80 -7.33
CA SER A 131 -0.73 9.75 -7.99
C SER A 131 -1.20 8.33 -8.24
N GLY A 132 -2.51 8.18 -8.34
CA GLY A 132 -3.14 6.95 -8.76
C GLY A 132 -4.45 7.22 -9.48
N LYS A 133 -4.94 6.18 -10.13
CA LYS A 133 -6.22 6.24 -10.81
C LYS A 133 -6.96 4.93 -10.76
N THR A 134 -8.28 5.01 -10.82
CA THR A 134 -9.15 3.85 -10.83
C THR A 134 -10.44 4.16 -11.58
N ARG A 135 -11.06 3.14 -12.16
CA ARG A 135 -12.33 3.30 -12.86
C ARG A 135 -13.45 3.42 -11.84
N VAL A 136 -14.35 4.39 -12.04
CA VAL A 136 -15.50 4.63 -11.19
C VAL A 136 -16.78 4.72 -12.02
N ARG A 137 -17.88 4.22 -11.46
CA ARG A 137 -19.20 4.45 -12.02
C ARG A 137 -19.68 5.83 -11.56
N VAL A 138 -19.69 6.78 -12.47
CA VAL A 138 -20.13 8.15 -12.18
C VAL A 138 -21.67 8.16 -12.13
N PRO A 139 -22.29 8.61 -11.04
CA PRO A 139 -23.74 8.76 -10.95
C PRO A 139 -24.22 9.95 -11.79
N ASP A 140 -25.53 9.99 -12.05
CA ASP A 140 -26.15 11.17 -12.67
C ASP A 140 -25.91 12.41 -11.80
N GLY A 141 -25.46 13.51 -12.43
CA GLY A 141 -25.02 14.72 -11.73
C GLY A 141 -23.54 14.72 -11.31
N GLY A 142 -22.90 13.55 -11.22
CA GLY A 142 -21.49 13.43 -10.86
C GLY A 142 -21.21 13.46 -9.36
N PHE A 143 -19.92 13.55 -9.01
CA PHE A 143 -19.45 13.69 -7.64
C PHE A 143 -19.09 15.14 -7.36
N HIS A 144 -19.42 15.62 -6.17
CA HIS A 144 -19.24 17.02 -5.77
C HIS A 144 -18.37 17.17 -4.52
N CYS A 145 -18.06 16.08 -3.84
CA CYS A 145 -17.11 16.06 -2.74
C CYS A 145 -16.35 14.74 -2.71
N ALA A 146 -15.13 14.80 -2.18
CA ALA A 146 -14.36 13.63 -1.80
C ALA A 146 -13.79 13.83 -0.40
N SER A 147 -13.58 12.73 0.31
CA SER A 147 -12.76 12.69 1.52
C SER A 147 -11.92 11.41 1.53
N VAL A 148 -10.76 11.48 2.17
CA VAL A 148 -9.92 10.30 2.40
C VAL A 148 -10.45 9.57 3.62
N GLU A 149 -10.81 8.30 3.46
CA GLU A 149 -11.28 7.47 4.57
C GLU A 149 -10.14 6.65 5.18
N LYS A 150 -9.37 5.97 4.33
CA LYS A 150 -8.25 5.12 4.76
C LYS A 150 -7.06 5.24 3.83
N ILE A 151 -5.88 5.00 4.38
CA ILE A 151 -4.63 5.02 3.64
C ILE A 151 -3.92 3.71 3.97
N HIS A 152 -3.47 2.99 2.95
CA HIS A 152 -2.63 1.82 3.13
C HIS A 152 -1.27 2.09 2.51
N GLY A 153 -0.24 1.57 3.17
CA GLY A 153 1.12 1.68 2.69
C GLY A 153 2.05 0.74 3.43
N THR A 154 3.29 0.74 3.00
CA THR A 154 4.38 0.06 3.70
C THR A 154 5.22 1.10 4.42
N ASN A 155 5.89 0.71 5.50
CA ASN A 155 6.91 1.56 6.10
C ASN A 155 8.04 1.76 5.08
N ARG A 156 8.62 2.95 5.03
CA ARG A 156 9.79 3.23 4.17
C ARG A 156 11.08 2.72 4.81
N TYR A 157 11.11 2.54 6.14
CA TYR A 157 12.28 2.18 6.94
C TYR A 157 12.07 0.92 7.76
#